data_AF-A0A949WMK7-F1
#
_entry.id   AF-A0A949WMK7-F1
#
_cell.length_a   1.000
_cell.length_b   1.000
_cell.length_c   1.000
_cell.angle_alpha   90.00
_cell.angle_beta   90.00
_cell.angle_gamma   90.00
#
_symmetry.space_group_name_H-M   'P 1'
#
loop_
_entity.id
_entity.type
_entity.pdbx_description
1 polymer ?
#
loop_
_entity_poly.entity_id
_entity_poly.type
_entity_poly.pdbx_seq_one_letter_code
_entity_poly.pdbx_strand_id
1 'polypeptide(L)' 'MAKFSRFNQVLESIETLSLSEQEALIQVVRQRLVEKRRDEIAVNIAQAQFEYAKGEVFRGTVSEIMDELDK' A
#
# COMPACT_ATOMS: atom_id res chain seq x y z
N MET A 1 -17.34 -29.84 5.07
CA MET A 1 -17.98 -28.51 5.18
C MET A 1 -17.00 -27.50 4.60
N ALA A 2 -17.35 -26.87 3.48
CA ALA A 2 -16.42 -26.03 2.73
C ALA A 2 -16.02 -24.81 3.58
N LYS A 3 -14.71 -24.60 3.77
CA LYS A 3 -14.17 -23.32 4.24
C LYS A 3 -14.61 -22.27 3.22
N PHE A 4 -15.70 -21.57 3.47
CA PHE A 4 -15.92 -20.29 2.83
C PHE A 4 -14.67 -19.45 3.11
N SER A 5 -14.04 -18.96 2.04
CA SER A 5 -12.93 -18.03 2.15
C SER A 5 -13.33 -16.91 3.12
N ARG A 6 -12.42 -16.46 3.99
CA ARG A 6 -12.66 -15.31 4.89
C ARG A 6 -13.22 -14.10 4.12
N PHE A 7 -12.85 -13.97 2.86
CA PHE A 7 -13.38 -12.96 1.96
C PHE A 7 -14.89 -13.11 1.71
N ASN A 8 -15.36 -14.33 1.42
CA ASN A 8 -16.78 -14.59 1.17
C ASN A 8 -17.63 -14.35 2.42
N GLN A 9 -17.12 -14.68 3.61
CA GLN A 9 -17.82 -14.39 4.88
C GLN A 9 -17.99 -12.88 5.11
N VAL A 10 -17.02 -12.07 4.69
CA VAL A 10 -17.12 -10.61 4.74
C VAL A 10 -18.14 -10.10 3.74
N LEU A 11 -18.20 -10.67 2.53
CA LEU A 11 -19.22 -10.32 1.53
C LEU A 11 -20.64 -10.60 2.06
N GLU A 12 -20.88 -11.79 2.60
CA GLU A 12 -22.18 -12.15 3.19
C GLU A 12 -22.55 -11.18 4.34
N SER A 13 -21.58 -10.77 5.16
CA SER A 13 -21.83 -9.79 6.23
C SER A 13 -22.20 -8.40 5.67
N ILE A 14 -21.57 -7.98 4.57
CA ILE A 14 -21.90 -6.71 3.90
C ILE A 14 -23.31 -6.74 3.31
N GLU A 15 -23.76 -7.88 2.80
CA GLU A 15 -25.13 -8.04 2.26
C GLU A 15 -26.23 -7.82 3.31
N THR A 16 -25.92 -7.98 4.60
CA THR A 16 -26.87 -7.70 5.70
C THR A 16 -27.03 -6.21 6.02
N LEU A 17 -26.16 -5.35 5.49
CA LEU A 17 -26.21 -3.91 5.71
C LEU A 17 -27.23 -3.24 4.77
N SER A 18 -27.85 -2.16 5.23
CA SER A 18 -28.66 -1.30 4.37
C SER A 18 -27.80 -0.62 3.28
N LEU A 19 -28.42 -0.15 2.21
CA LEU A 19 -27.71 0.52 1.12
C LEU A 19 -26.86 1.71 1.61
N SER A 20 -27.39 2.52 2.52
CA SER A 20 -26.65 3.67 3.09
C SER A 20 -25.46 3.23 3.95
N GLU A 21 -25.58 2.13 4.68
CA GLU A 21 -24.47 1.57 5.46
C GLU A 21 -23.39 0.98 4.56
N GLN A 22 -23.78 0.33 3.45
CA GLN A 22 -22.82 -0.17 2.45
C GLN A 22 -22.06 0.98 1.78
N GLU A 23 -22.74 2.06 1.42
CA GLU A 23 -22.11 3.27 0.86
C GLU A 23 -21.11 3.91 1.85
N ALA A 24 -21.51 4.05 3.12
CA ALA A 24 -20.63 4.54 4.18
C ALA A 24 -19.42 3.63 4.39
N LEU A 25 -19.61 2.31 4.37
CA LEU A 25 -18.53 1.34 4.49
C LEU A 25 -17.51 1.49 3.35
N ILE A 26 -17.98 1.65 2.10
CA ILE A 26 -17.09 1.87 0.95
C ILE A 26 -16.22 3.10 1.16
N GLN A 27 -16.80 4.21 1.64
CA GLN A 27 -16.05 5.44 1.92
C GLN A 27 -14.98 5.22 2.99
N VAL A 28 -15.35 4.58 4.11
CA VAL A 28 -14.42 4.29 5.21
C VAL A 28 -13.27 3.39 4.75
N VAL A 29 -13.57 2.32 4.01
CA VAL A 29 -12.56 1.38 3.50
C VAL A 29 -11.60 2.10 2.55
N ARG A 30 -12.11 2.92 1.63
CA ARG A 30 -11.28 3.72 0.72
C ARG A 30 -10.34 4.65 1.49
N GLN A 31 -10.86 5.38 2.47
CA GLN A 31 -10.03 6.28 3.27
C GLN A 31 -8.91 5.52 3.99
N ARG A 32 -9.23 4.38 4.62
CA ARG A 32 -8.24 3.55 5.31
C ARG A 32 -7.16 3.00 4.39
N LEU A 33 -7.50 2.64 3.15
CA LEU A 33 -6.52 2.20 2.16
C LEU A 33 -5.59 3.34 1.73
N VAL A 34 -6.12 4.55 1.56
CA VAL A 34 -5.31 5.75 1.27
C VAL A 34 -4.33 6.04 2.40
N GLU A 35 -4.78 6.02 3.66
CA GLU A 35 -3.90 6.27 4.80
C GLU A 35 -2.81 5.21 4.93
N LYS A 36 -3.14 3.91 4.79
CA LYS A 36 -2.12 2.85 4.79
C LYS A 36 -1.05 3.05 3.73
N ARG A 37 -1.45 3.48 2.54
CA ARG A 37 -0.50 3.77 1.45
C ARG A 37 0.37 4.99 1.76
N ARG A 38 -0.16 5.98 2.47
CA ARG A 38 0.62 7.13 2.95
C ARG A 38 1.64 6.71 4.00
N ASP A 39 1.27 5.80 4.91
CA ASP A 39 2.20 5.24 5.89
C ASP A 39 3.36 4.52 5.20
N GLU A 40 3.08 3.70 4.18
CA GLU A 40 4.11 3.03 3.36
C GLU A 40 5.04 4.05 2.67
N ILE A 41 4.49 5.12 2.11
CA ILE A 41 5.28 6.20 1.51
C ILE A 41 6.16 6.89 2.55
N ALA A 42 5.64 7.17 3.75
CA ALA A 42 6.39 7.81 4.81
C ALA A 42 7.57 6.93 5.28
N VAL A 43 7.36 5.62 5.42
CA VAL A 43 8.43 4.66 5.72
C VAL A 43 9.50 4.67 4.63
N ASN A 44 9.10 4.61 3.36
CA ASN A 44 10.05 4.64 2.24
C ASN A 44 10.86 5.95 2.19
N ILE A 45 10.23 7.09 2.47
CA ILE A 45 10.92 8.39 2.54
C ILE A 45 11.94 8.39 3.68
N ALA A 46 11.57 7.93 4.87
CA ALA A 46 12.47 7.87 6.01
C ALA A 46 13.69 6.98 5.72
N GLN A 47 13.46 5.83 5.09
CA GLN A 47 14.53 4.92 4.68
C GLN A 47 15.47 5.56 3.64
N ALA A 48 14.92 6.18 2.59
CA ALA A 48 15.71 6.84 1.57
C ALA A 48 16.55 8.01 2.13
N GLN A 49 15.99 8.79 3.07
CA GLN A 49 16.72 9.86 3.76
C GLN A 49 17.88 9.31 4.60
N PHE A 50 17.66 8.19 5.29
CA PHE A 50 18.67 7.52 6.10
C PHE A 50 19.83 6.99 5.25
N GLU A 51 19.53 6.29 4.15
CA GLU A 51 20.52 5.78 3.20
C GLU A 51 21.32 6.92 2.57
N TYR A 52 20.63 8.00 2.18
CA TYR A 52 21.28 9.20 1.64
C TYR A 52 22.25 9.83 2.63
N ALA A 53 21.84 9.97 3.90
CA ALA A 53 22.67 10.55 4.96
C ALA A 53 23.91 9.69 5.26
N LYS A 54 23.79 8.36 5.15
CA LYS A 54 24.90 7.43 5.31
C LYS A 54 25.81 7.32 4.09
N GLY A 55 25.40 7.88 2.95
CA GLY A 55 26.10 7.68 1.69
C GLY A 55 25.93 6.27 1.11
N GLU A 56 24.97 5.49 1.61
CA GLU A 56 24.57 4.18 1.10
C GLU A 56 23.66 4.32 -0.14
N VAL A 57 23.97 5.32 -0.99
CA VAL A 57 23.24 5.61 -2.22
C VAL A 57 24.21 5.57 -3.40
N PHE A 58 23.78 4.96 -4.50
CA PHE A 58 24.54 5.00 -5.73
C PHE A 58 24.58 6.44 -6.27
N ARG A 59 25.77 6.88 -6.69
CA ARG A 59 25.99 8.19 -7.33
C ARG A 59 26.79 7.97 -8.59
N GLY A 60 26.25 8.38 -9.72
CA GLY A 60 26.89 8.24 -11.01
C GLY A 60 26.22 9.12 -12.07
N THR A 61 26.81 9.12 -13.25
CA THR A 61 26.22 9.67 -14.46
C THR A 61 24.97 8.89 -14.86
N VAL A 62 24.16 9.46 -15.74
CA VAL A 62 22.95 8.80 -16.24
C VAL A 62 23.28 7.44 -16.87
N SER A 63 24.40 7.32 -17.60
CA SER A 63 24.82 6.04 -18.20
C SER A 63 25.10 5.00 -17.12
N GLU A 64 25.87 5.35 -16.09
CA GLU A 64 26.23 4.45 -15.00
C GLU A 64 25.00 4.02 -14.17
N ILE A 65 23.98 4.88 -14.05
CA ILE A 65 22.71 4.53 -13.41
C ILE A 65 21.92 3.54 -14.28
N MET A 66 21.83 3.76 -15.59
CA MET A 66 21.13 2.85 -16.50
C MET A 66 21.79 1.47 -16.53
N ASP A 67 23.12 1.42 -16.58
CA ASP A 67 23.89 0.17 -16.55
C ASP A 67 23.68 -0.64 -15.25
N GLU A 68 23.33 0.02 -14.15
CA GLU A 68 23.02 -0.64 -12.87
C GLU A 68 21.58 -1.16 -12.81
N LEU A 69 20.63 -0.46 -13.43
CA LEU A 69 19.20 -0.86 -13.47
C LEU A 69 18.94 -2.03 -14.43
N ASP A 70 19.79 -2.20 -15.44
CA ASP A 70 19.68 -3.26 -16.45
C ASP A 70 20.35 -4.59 -16.03
N LYS A 71 20.93 -4.66 -14.82
CA LYS A 71 21.48 -5.89 -14.22
C LYS A 71 20.43 -6.69 -13.45
#